data_AF-A0A3S4ZIA5-F1
#
_entry.id   AF-A0A3S4ZIA5-F1
#
_cell.length_a   1.000
_cell.length_b   1.000
_cell.length_c   1.000
_cell.angle_alpha   90.00
_cell.angle_beta   90.00
_cell.angle_gamma   90.00
#
_symmetry.space_group_name_H-M   'P 1'
#
loop_
_entity.id
_entity.type
_entity.pdbx_description
1 polymer ?
#
loop_
_entity_poly.entity_id
_entity_poly.type
_entity_poly.pdbx_seq_one_letter_code
_entity_poly.pdbx_strand_id
1 'polypeptide(L)' 'MLPINEFARGTQHINGIESFWSYAKHRLVQFNGVPKHTFYLHLKETEFRFNHRHDDLYKVLLGMLRKDPLK' A
#
# COMPACT_ATOMS: atom_id res chain seq x y z
N MET A 1 -37.22 -2.95 3.68
CA MET A 1 -36.18 -1.97 3.28
C MET A 1 -35.34 -1.70 4.52
N LEU A 2 -34.30 -2.50 4.75
CA LEU A 2 -33.42 -2.39 5.93
C LEU A 2 -32.19 -1.55 5.58
N PRO A 3 -31.65 -0.78 6.53
CA PRO A 3 -30.72 0.31 6.26
C PRO A 3 -29.37 -0.19 5.74
N ILE A 4 -28.86 0.52 4.74
CA ILE A 4 -27.67 0.26 3.92
C ILE A 4 -26.36 0.40 4.74
N ASN A 5 -26.45 0.62 6.05
CA ASN A 5 -25.35 1.07 6.89
C ASN A 5 -24.48 -0.07 7.48
N GLU A 6 -24.91 -1.33 7.37
CA GLU A 6 -24.12 -2.46 7.87
C GLU A 6 -23.16 -3.06 6.81
N PHE A 7 -23.42 -2.81 5.53
CA PHE A 7 -22.55 -3.26 4.42
C PHE A 7 -21.41 -2.30 4.07
N ALA A 8 -21.46 -1.05 4.55
CA ALA A 8 -20.43 -0.04 4.26
C ALA A 8 -19.04 -0.36 4.85
N ARG A 9 -18.94 -1.26 5.83
CA ARG A 9 -17.65 -1.72 6.39
C ARG A 9 -17.03 -2.89 5.60
N GLY A 10 -17.86 -3.74 4.99
CA GLY A 10 -17.41 -4.87 4.17
C GLY A 10 -17.00 -4.44 2.76
N THR A 11 -17.77 -3.54 2.14
CA THR A 11 -17.48 -3.03 0.79
C THR A 11 -16.25 -2.13 0.76
N GLN A 12 -16.02 -1.27 1.75
CA GLN A 12 -14.83 -0.41 1.78
C GLN A 12 -13.52 -1.18 1.94
N HIS A 13 -13.49 -2.25 2.75
CA HIS A 13 -12.29 -3.08 2.91
C HIS A 13 -11.99 -3.89 1.63
N ILE A 14 -13.03 -4.46 1.02
CA ILE A 14 -12.92 -5.15 -0.29
C ILE A 14 -12.44 -4.18 -1.37
N ASN A 15 -13.02 -2.97 -1.42
CA ASN A 15 -12.60 -1.90 -2.33
C ASN A 15 -11.16 -1.45 -2.07
N GLY A 16 -10.71 -1.44 -0.80
CA GLY A 16 -9.34 -1.12 -0.42
C GLY A 16 -8.33 -2.15 -0.92
N ILE A 17 -8.64 -3.45 -0.78
CA ILE A 17 -7.81 -4.54 -1.27
C ILE A 17 -7.76 -4.53 -2.80
N GLU A 18 -8.89 -4.34 -3.47
CA GLU A 18 -8.94 -4.26 -4.93
C GLU A 18 -8.15 -3.04 -5.46
N SER A 19 -8.34 -1.88 -4.84
CA SER A 19 -7.60 -0.66 -5.16
C SER A 19 -6.09 -0.84 -4.95
N PHE A 20 -5.70 -1.53 -3.88
CA PHE A 20 -4.30 -1.85 -3.61
C PHE A 20 -3.72 -2.73 -4.72
N TRP A 21 -4.39 -3.82 -5.10
CA TRP A 21 -3.87 -4.72 -6.14
C TRP A 21 -3.85 -4.06 -7.52
N SER A 22 -4.81 -3.21 -7.84
CA SER A 22 -4.78 -2.39 -9.06
C SER A 22 -3.55 -1.47 -9.09
N TYR A 23 -3.32 -0.73 -8.00
CA TYR A 23 -2.15 0.12 -7.82
C TYR A 23 -0.83 -0.66 -7.89
N ALA A 24 -0.76 -1.80 -7.21
CA ALA A 24 0.42 -2.65 -7.17
C ALA A 24 0.76 -3.21 -8.55
N LYS A 25 -0.23 -3.66 -9.31
CA LYS A 25 -0.04 -4.13 -10.69
C LYS A 25 0.52 -3.03 -11.58
N HIS A 26 -0.06 -1.82 -11.52
CA HIS A 26 0.39 -0.67 -12.28
C HIS A 26 1.83 -0.26 -11.97
N ARG A 27 2.28 -0.37 -10.71
CA ARG A 27 3.69 -0.12 -10.39
C ARG A 27 4.58 -1.26 -10.86
N LEU A 28 4.24 -2.50 -10.52
CA LEU A 28 5.12 -3.65 -10.74
C LEU A 28 5.40 -3.89 -12.22
N VAL A 29 4.46 -3.55 -13.12
CA VAL A 29 4.67 -3.65 -14.57
C VAL A 29 5.78 -2.71 -15.08
N GLN A 30 6.03 -1.58 -14.40
CA GLN A 30 7.09 -0.63 -14.80
C GLN A 30 8.50 -1.19 -14.57
N PHE A 31 8.65 -2.22 -13.74
CA PHE A 31 9.95 -2.85 -13.50
C PHE A 31 10.36 -3.85 -14.59
N ASN A 32 9.52 -4.11 -15.61
CA ASN A 32 9.78 -5.08 -16.68
C ASN A 32 10.14 -6.49 -16.18
N GLY A 33 9.59 -6.85 -15.02
CA GLY A 33 9.90 -8.10 -14.31
C GLY A 33 10.58 -7.83 -12.98
N VAL A 34 10.19 -8.59 -11.96
CA VAL A 34 10.76 -8.51 -10.62
C VAL A 34 11.32 -9.89 -10.26
N PRO A 35 12.61 -10.00 -9.86
CA PRO A 35 13.17 -11.26 -9.40
C PRO A 35 12.34 -11.87 -8.27
N LYS A 36 12.10 -13.18 -8.31
CA LYS A 36 11.27 -13.86 -7.29
C LYS A 36 11.73 -13.61 -5.86
N HIS A 37 13.06 -13.51 -5.65
CA HIS A 37 13.64 -13.31 -4.33
C HIS A 37 13.47 -11.88 -3.79
N THR A 38 13.32 -10.86 -4.66
CA THR A 38 13.06 -9.47 -4.23
C THR A 38 11.59 -9.08 -4.29
N PHE A 39 10.73 -9.90 -4.92
CA PHE A 39 9.31 -9.62 -5.10
C PHE A 39 8.62 -9.19 -3.80
N TYR A 40 8.90 -9.87 -2.69
CA TYR A 40 8.36 -9.52 -1.38
C TYR A 40 8.75 -8.10 -0.94
N LEU A 41 9.98 -7.66 -1.18
CA LEU A 41 10.45 -6.32 -0.84
C LEU A 41 9.71 -5.26 -1.67
N HIS A 42 9.56 -5.47 -2.98
CA HIS A 42 8.80 -4.56 -3.84
C HIS A 42 7.32 -4.48 -3.45
N LEU A 43 6.72 -5.61 -3.05
CA LEU A 43 5.34 -5.63 -2.58
C LEU A 43 5.19 -4.85 -1.27
N LYS A 44 6.13 -5.00 -0.33
CA LYS A 44 6.14 -4.25 0.94
C LYS A 44 6.36 -2.75 0.75
N GLU A 45 7.27 -2.37 -0.13
CA GLU A 45 7.44 -0.97 -0.53
C GLU A 45 6.17 -0.42 -1.22
N THR A 46 5.47 -1.27 -1.96
CA THR A 46 4.20 -0.91 -2.62
C THR A 46 3.08 -0.68 -1.62
N GLU A 47 2.92 -1.56 -0.65
CA GLU A 47 2.03 -1.40 0.50
C GLU A 47 2.31 -0.10 1.25
N PHE A 48 3.58 0.16 1.59
CA PHE A 48 3.97 1.37 2.31
C PHE A 48 3.54 2.65 1.58
N ARG A 49 3.87 2.76 0.29
CA ARG A 49 3.50 3.92 -0.53
C ARG A 49 2.01 4.01 -0.81
N PHE A 50 1.28 2.89 -0.94
CA PHE A 50 -0.17 2.93 -1.09
C PHE A 50 -0.84 3.52 0.16
N ASN A 51 -0.37 3.10 1.35
CA ASN A 51 -0.89 3.59 2.62
C ASN A 51 -0.56 5.07 2.85
N HIS A 52 0.58 5.55 2.35
CA HIS A 52 1.03 6.94 2.48
C HIS A 52 0.88 7.76 1.18
N ARG A 53 -0.01 7.35 0.27
CA ARG A 53 -0.14 7.96 -1.08
C ARG A 53 -0.57 9.44 -1.08
N HIS A 54 -1.07 9.93 0.05
CA HIS A 54 -1.48 11.32 0.23
C HIS A 54 -0.54 12.08 1.18
N ASP A 55 0.53 11.43 1.64
CA ASP A 55 1.48 12.01 2.59
C ASP A 55 2.75 12.46 1.89
N ASP A 56 3.49 13.35 2.57
CA ASP A 56 4.87 13.66 2.21
C ASP A 56 5.78 12.51 2.67
N LEU A 57 6.10 11.64 1.72
CA LEU A 57 6.88 10.43 1.97
C LEU A 57 8.23 10.71 2.65
N TYR A 58 8.86 11.84 2.34
CA TYR A 58 10.12 12.23 2.96
C TYR A 58 9.93 12.51 4.46
N LYS A 59 8.89 13.26 4.82
CA LYS A 59 8.58 13.53 6.23
C LYS A 59 8.19 12.26 7.00
N VAL A 60 7.43 11.36 6.36
CA VAL A 60 7.06 10.06 6.95
C VAL A 60 8.32 9.25 7.27
N LEU A 61 9.19 9.05 6.27
CA LEU A 61 10.43 8.30 6.43
C LEU A 61 11.35 8.93 7.48
N LEU A 62 11.51 10.25 7.45
CA LEU A 62 12.31 10.97 8.44
C LEU A 62 11.76 10.79 9.86
N GLY A 63 10.44 10.79 10.03
CA GLY A 63 9.79 10.50 11.30
C GLY A 63 10.05 9.07 11.78
N MET A 64 9.98 8.08 10.88
CA MET A 64 10.27 6.68 11.18
C MET A 64 11.73 6.47 11.59
N LEU A 65 12.66 7.00 10.81
CA LEU A 65 14.10 6.87 11.06
C LEU A 65 14.57 7.57 12.34
N ARG A 66 13.89 8.66 12.74
CA ARG A 66 14.14 9.31 14.05
C ARG A 66 13.67 8.45 15.22
N LYS A 67 12.60 7.68 15.03
CA LYS A 67 12.02 6.81 16.06
C LYS A 67 12.76 5.47 16.17
N ASP A 68 13.13 4.89 15.02
CA ASP A 68 13.86 3.62 14.90
C ASP A 68 15.01 3.83 13.92
N PRO A 69 16.20 4.23 14.40
CA PRO A 69 17.37 4.43 13.56
C PRO A 69 17.82 3.11 12.92
N LEU A 70 18.32 3.19 11.69
CA LEU A 70 18.94 2.05 11.03
C LEU A 70 20.17 1.60 11.84
N LYS A 71 20.29 0.29 12.08
CA LYS A 71 21.44 -0.32 12.75
C LYS A 71 22.67 -0.39 11.86
#